data_AF-A0A918GRR1-F1
#
_entry.id   AF-A0A918GRR1-F1
#
_cell.length_a   1.000
_cell.length_b   1.000
_cell.length_c   1.000
_cell.angle_alpha   90.00
_cell.angle_beta   90.00
_cell.angle_gamma   90.00
#
_symmetry.space_group_name_H-M   'P 1'
#
loop_
_entity.id
_entity.type
_entity.pdbx_description
1 polymer ?
#
loop_
_entity_poly.entity_id
_entity_poly.type
_entity_poly.pdbx_seq_one_letter_code
_entity_poly.pdbx_strand_id
1 'polypeptide(L)'
;MRILYPALALAAAVGLTPLPAVSQPVATEWREVFSPDGAITRVRVPVEVDPPLTPQDTVQAQAADVIPIQDTGPSDSRFDMVIVGDGYTSSQLGLLRQHAESKWAEIAATAPWNKYRGSVNVWLVNVVSNQSGVDNDPQQGVYRDTALDMHFWCGGIERLLCLSESKAQAYAAQAPGVDAIVAVGNTTKYGGAGYPSLATVSGGNEQAGRIAIHELGHSVGGLADEYYTPGTTYRGGEPREPNVTTDPRGGKWASYLGRTTPDGGTIGAYQGGHQYEYGIYRPSQDSLMRNITKPFNSVSLDVMDRAIAARISGGGGGCTAFPATRTGSLSAGGSAYQPDGSYFQAASGAHRACLDGPSGANFDLELLKWSGSAWQTVASARTSSADETLAYTGTSGYYVYRITSATGSGSYTVGYSAP
;
A
#
# COMPACT_ATOMS: atom_id res chain seq x y z
N MET A 1 93.25 19.60 3.37
CA MET A 1 92.34 19.24 4.49
C MET A 1 91.18 20.22 4.47
N ARG A 2 90.10 19.91 3.75
CA ARG A 2 88.91 20.75 3.60
C ARG A 2 87.72 19.97 4.16
N ILE A 3 87.15 20.48 5.25
CA ILE A 3 85.94 19.99 5.89
C ILE A 3 84.76 20.62 5.13
N LEU A 4 83.90 19.79 4.54
CA LEU A 4 82.62 20.20 3.95
C LEU A 4 81.51 19.58 4.81
N TYR A 5 80.74 20.45 5.46
CA TYR A 5 79.52 20.08 6.19
C TYR A 5 78.37 19.87 5.19
N PRO A 6 77.55 18.82 5.33
CA PRO A 6 76.28 18.76 4.60
C PRO A 6 75.25 19.67 5.27
N ALA A 7 74.62 20.54 4.47
CA ALA A 7 73.51 21.38 4.89
C ALA A 7 72.25 20.52 5.11
N LEU A 8 71.68 20.60 6.32
CA LEU A 8 70.36 20.06 6.64
C LEU A 8 69.28 20.93 5.98
N ALA A 9 68.55 20.39 5.01
CA ALA A 9 67.34 21.01 4.49
C ALA A 9 66.16 20.63 5.40
N LEU A 10 65.64 21.59 6.17
CA LEU A 10 64.44 21.44 6.99
C LEU A 10 63.21 21.54 6.07
N ALA A 11 62.57 20.41 5.75
CA ALA A 11 61.28 20.41 5.09
C ALA A 11 60.18 20.70 6.13
N ALA A 12 59.57 21.90 6.06
CA ALA A 12 58.41 22.24 6.88
C ALA A 12 57.19 21.45 6.37
N ALA A 13 56.78 20.42 7.11
CA ALA A 13 55.51 19.74 6.89
C ALA A 13 54.37 20.67 7.36
N VAL A 14 53.66 21.27 6.42
CA VAL A 14 52.42 21.99 6.69
C VAL A 14 51.37 20.93 7.04
N GLY A 15 51.06 20.79 8.33
CA GLY A 15 49.94 19.98 8.80
C GLY A 15 48.63 20.60 8.33
N LEU A 16 48.02 20.03 7.29
CA LEU A 16 46.64 20.30 6.94
C LEU A 16 45.77 19.67 8.02
N THR A 17 45.23 20.50 8.91
CA THR A 17 44.13 20.09 9.78
C THR A 17 42.90 19.84 8.88
N PRO A 18 42.31 18.64 8.88
CA PRO A 18 41.07 18.43 8.14
C PRO A 18 40.00 19.34 8.73
N LEU A 19 39.37 20.14 7.87
CA LEU A 19 38.20 20.93 8.24
C LEU A 19 37.16 20.00 8.86
N PRO A 20 36.43 20.43 9.91
CA PRO A 20 35.34 19.64 10.46
C PRO A 20 34.37 19.33 9.33
N ALA A 21 34.07 18.04 9.15
CA ALA A 21 33.11 17.59 8.15
C ALA A 21 31.80 18.34 8.39
N VAL A 22 31.35 19.11 7.39
CA VAL A 22 30.03 19.74 7.42
C VAL A 22 29.03 18.59 7.51
N SER A 23 28.31 18.49 8.63
CA SER A 23 27.27 17.48 8.79
C SER A 23 26.23 17.70 7.70
N GLN A 24 26.13 16.76 6.76
CA GLN A 24 25.08 16.79 5.75
C GLN A 24 23.73 16.82 6.47
N PRO A 25 22.77 17.65 6.04
CA PRO A 25 21.44 17.64 6.63
C PRO A 25 20.84 16.24 6.47
N VAL A 26 20.46 15.62 7.59
CA VAL A 26 19.80 14.31 7.59
C VAL A 26 18.45 14.48 6.90
N ALA A 27 18.19 13.68 5.87
CA ALA A 27 16.89 13.67 5.21
C ALA A 27 15.81 13.31 6.23
N THR A 28 14.65 13.95 6.13
CA THR A 28 13.54 13.76 7.08
C THR A 28 12.23 13.55 6.36
N GLU A 29 11.38 12.73 6.96
CA GLU A 29 10.03 12.40 6.48
C GLU A 29 9.00 12.62 7.58
N TRP A 30 7.74 12.70 7.19
CA TRP A 30 6.64 12.87 8.13
C TRP A 30 6.00 11.53 8.45
N ARG A 31 6.02 11.14 9.73
CA ARG A 31 5.35 9.93 10.23
C ARG A 31 4.16 10.29 11.10
N GLU A 32 3.09 9.53 10.90
CA GLU A 32 1.89 9.62 11.72
C GLU A 32 2.12 8.98 13.07
N VAL A 33 1.52 9.59 14.08
CA VAL A 33 1.67 9.21 15.46
C VAL A 33 0.26 9.13 16.05
N PHE A 34 -0.22 7.89 16.20
CA PHE A 34 -1.44 7.45 16.94
C PHE A 34 -1.34 7.45 18.47
N SER A 35 -1.95 8.41 19.15
CA SER A 35 -2.01 8.45 20.62
C SER A 35 -3.05 7.45 21.18
N PRO A 36 -2.89 6.95 22.42
CA PRO A 36 -3.85 6.00 23.01
C PRO A 36 -5.27 6.53 23.18
N ASP A 37 -5.45 7.86 23.25
CA ASP A 37 -6.75 8.53 23.26
C ASP A 37 -7.42 8.63 21.87
N GLY A 38 -6.72 8.12 20.84
CA GLY A 38 -7.16 8.11 19.45
C GLY A 38 -6.70 9.31 18.63
N ALA A 39 -6.10 10.32 19.25
CA ALA A 39 -5.61 11.49 18.51
C ALA A 39 -4.46 11.10 17.58
N ILE A 40 -4.47 11.63 16.37
CA ILE A 40 -3.42 11.41 15.37
C ILE A 40 -2.68 12.73 15.18
N THR A 41 -1.36 12.68 15.28
CA THR A 41 -0.47 13.80 14.99
C THR A 41 0.57 13.36 13.97
N ARG A 42 1.37 14.29 13.43
CA ARG A 42 2.57 13.96 12.67
C ARG A 42 3.81 14.54 13.32
N VAL A 43 4.88 13.78 13.26
CA VAL A 43 6.22 14.25 13.60
C VAL A 43 7.14 14.10 12.41
N ARG A 44 8.06 15.04 12.28
CA ARG A 44 9.12 14.97 11.28
C ARG A 44 10.27 14.16 11.88
N VAL A 45 10.53 12.99 11.32
CA VAL A 45 11.55 12.06 11.79
C VAL A 45 12.66 11.95 10.73
N PRO A 46 13.90 11.59 11.11
CA PRO A 46 14.90 11.16 10.14
C PRO A 46 14.33 10.05 9.25
N VAL A 47 14.59 10.11 7.94
CA VAL A 47 14.23 9.02 7.02
C VAL A 47 14.90 7.75 7.54
N GLU A 48 14.09 6.73 7.78
CA GLU A 48 14.58 5.41 8.16
C GLU A 48 15.41 4.85 7.00
N VAL A 49 16.65 4.44 7.29
CA VAL A 49 17.52 3.84 6.29
C VAL A 49 17.17 2.36 6.23
N ASP A 50 16.39 1.98 5.23
CA ASP A 50 16.14 0.56 4.92
C ASP A 50 17.28 0.01 4.05
N PRO A 51 18.13 -0.89 4.57
CA PRO A 51 19.21 -1.46 3.79
C PRO A 51 18.67 -2.35 2.66
N PRO A 52 19.38 -2.47 1.52
CA PRO A 52 19.00 -3.44 0.49
C PRO A 52 18.99 -4.87 1.05
N LEU A 53 18.03 -5.68 0.58
CA LEU A 53 17.97 -7.10 0.88
C LEU A 53 19.30 -7.80 0.59
N THR A 54 19.77 -8.59 1.55
CA THR A 54 20.87 -9.51 1.34
C THR A 54 20.37 -10.78 0.62
N PRO A 55 21.28 -11.59 0.03
CA PRO A 55 20.92 -12.90 -0.48
C PRO A 55 20.31 -13.81 0.60
N GLN A 56 20.75 -13.66 1.85
CA GLN A 56 20.23 -14.45 2.96
C GLN A 56 18.79 -14.06 3.29
N ASP A 57 18.46 -12.77 3.29
CA ASP A 57 17.08 -12.30 3.52
C ASP A 57 16.13 -12.86 2.45
N THR A 58 16.58 -12.88 1.20
CA THR A 58 15.79 -13.42 0.08
C THR A 58 15.53 -14.92 0.24
N VAL A 59 16.57 -15.69 0.60
CA VAL A 59 16.45 -17.14 0.83
C VAL A 59 15.52 -17.44 2.01
N GLN A 60 15.62 -16.67 3.10
CA GLN A 60 14.75 -16.83 4.26
C GLN A 60 13.29 -16.51 3.92
N ALA A 61 13.06 -15.42 3.19
CA ALA A 61 11.72 -15.08 2.71
C ALA A 61 11.14 -16.21 1.84
N GLN A 62 11.88 -16.71 0.84
CA GLN A 62 11.44 -17.78 -0.06
C GLN A 62 11.20 -19.13 0.64
N ALA A 63 11.83 -19.35 1.80
CA ALA A 63 11.66 -20.56 2.60
C ALA A 63 10.49 -20.45 3.60
N ALA A 64 9.88 -19.27 3.74
CA ALA A 64 8.80 -19.05 4.69
C ALA A 64 7.54 -19.80 4.27
N ASP A 65 6.90 -20.46 5.24
CA ASP A 65 5.61 -21.11 5.04
C ASP A 65 4.49 -20.06 5.05
N VAL A 66 3.54 -20.18 4.13
CA VAL A 66 2.37 -19.30 4.04
C VAL A 66 1.13 -20.11 4.34
N ILE A 67 0.41 -19.72 5.39
CA ILE A 67 -0.78 -20.42 5.84
C ILE A 67 -2.00 -19.51 5.78
N PRO A 68 -3.18 -20.02 5.37
CA PRO A 68 -4.40 -19.24 5.42
C PRO A 68 -4.85 -19.05 6.88
N ILE A 69 -5.17 -17.80 7.23
CA ILE A 69 -6.11 -17.48 8.31
C ILE A 69 -7.53 -17.57 7.77
N GLN A 70 -7.73 -17.09 6.54
CA GLN A 70 -9.01 -17.14 5.84
C GLN A 70 -8.75 -17.32 4.34
N ASP A 71 -9.30 -18.38 3.73
CA ASP A 71 -9.30 -18.59 2.29
C ASP A 71 -10.76 -18.62 1.83
N THR A 72 -11.14 -17.63 1.04
CA THR A 72 -12.51 -17.44 0.55
C THR A 72 -12.64 -17.71 -0.94
N GLY A 73 -11.55 -18.11 -1.60
CA GLY A 73 -11.49 -18.35 -3.03
C GLY A 73 -10.19 -17.84 -3.67
N PRO A 74 -10.06 -17.99 -4.99
CA PRO A 74 -8.83 -17.61 -5.70
C PRO A 74 -8.51 -16.11 -5.57
N SER A 75 -7.24 -15.79 -5.35
CA SER A 75 -6.69 -14.42 -5.19
C SER A 75 -7.02 -13.46 -6.34
N ASP A 76 -7.36 -13.96 -7.52
CA ASP A 76 -7.76 -13.12 -8.65
C ASP A 76 -9.20 -12.58 -8.56
N SER A 77 -9.96 -13.03 -7.58
CA SER A 77 -11.36 -12.69 -7.36
C SER A 77 -11.62 -12.28 -5.91
N ARG A 78 -10.56 -12.04 -5.15
CA ARG A 78 -10.58 -11.73 -3.72
C ARG A 78 -9.64 -10.58 -3.46
N PHE A 79 -9.85 -9.92 -2.32
CA PHE A 79 -8.84 -9.03 -1.77
C PHE A 79 -7.85 -9.88 -0.97
N ASP A 80 -6.56 -9.83 -1.26
CA ASP A 80 -5.55 -10.58 -0.50
C ASP A 80 -4.86 -9.69 0.55
N MET A 81 -5.21 -9.89 1.81
CA MET A 81 -4.53 -9.28 2.94
C MET A 81 -3.41 -10.21 3.44
N VAL A 82 -2.17 -9.73 3.44
CA VAL A 82 -1.04 -10.48 3.94
C VAL A 82 -0.62 -9.96 5.31
N ILE A 83 -0.49 -10.86 6.26
CA ILE A 83 0.04 -10.59 7.59
C ILE A 83 1.44 -11.19 7.69
N VAL A 84 2.41 -10.35 8.03
CA VAL A 84 3.78 -10.77 8.33
C VAL A 84 4.07 -10.49 9.81
N GLY A 85 4.79 -11.38 10.48
CA GLY A 85 5.15 -11.24 11.89
C GLY A 85 6.59 -10.78 12.09
N ASP A 86 6.89 -10.13 13.21
CA ASP A 86 8.27 -10.00 13.67
C ASP A 86 8.41 -10.15 15.18
N GLY A 87 9.57 -10.66 15.62
CA GLY A 87 9.86 -10.98 17.01
C GLY A 87 9.23 -12.28 17.50
N TYR A 88 8.80 -13.18 16.61
CA TYR A 88 8.26 -14.50 16.97
C TYR A 88 9.26 -15.59 16.63
N THR A 89 9.71 -16.34 17.63
CA THR A 89 10.56 -17.51 17.38
C THR A 89 9.75 -18.66 16.78
N SER A 90 10.43 -19.71 16.31
CA SER A 90 9.78 -20.90 15.75
C SER A 90 8.79 -21.56 16.71
N SER A 91 9.05 -21.53 18.02
CA SER A 91 8.12 -22.02 19.06
C SER A 91 6.96 -21.09 19.35
N GLN A 92 6.96 -19.87 18.82
CA GLN A 92 5.94 -18.83 19.01
C GLN A 92 5.07 -18.59 17.78
N LEU A 93 5.19 -19.40 16.71
CA LEU A 93 4.33 -19.25 15.52
C LEU A 93 2.83 -19.41 15.84
N GLY A 94 2.48 -20.19 16.88
CA GLY A 94 1.11 -20.23 17.40
C GLY A 94 0.63 -18.90 17.98
N LEU A 95 1.52 -18.16 18.66
CA LEU A 95 1.23 -16.82 19.18
C LEU A 95 1.13 -15.80 18.05
N LEU A 96 2.00 -15.88 17.04
CA LEU A 96 1.89 -15.08 15.82
C LEU A 96 0.52 -15.26 15.17
N ARG A 97 0.09 -16.51 14.98
CA ARG A 97 -1.24 -16.80 14.43
C ARG A 97 -2.36 -16.20 15.27
N GLN A 98 -2.30 -16.32 16.59
CA GLN A 98 -3.29 -15.72 17.48
C GLN A 98 -3.37 -14.20 17.33
N HIS A 99 -2.21 -13.51 17.29
CA HIS A 99 -2.17 -12.07 17.10
C HIS A 99 -2.70 -11.66 15.73
N ALA A 100 -2.32 -12.38 14.67
CA ALA A 100 -2.79 -12.14 13.31
C ALA A 100 -4.32 -12.33 13.18
N GLU A 101 -4.87 -13.40 13.75
CA GLU A 101 -6.32 -13.65 13.80
C GLU A 101 -7.06 -12.55 14.57
N SER A 102 -6.48 -12.08 15.68
CA SER A 102 -7.03 -10.97 16.48
C SER A 102 -7.05 -9.66 15.69
N LYS A 103 -5.93 -9.28 15.04
CA LYS A 103 -5.88 -8.07 14.21
C LYS A 103 -6.83 -8.16 13.02
N TRP A 104 -6.93 -9.33 12.36
CA TRP A 104 -7.92 -9.54 11.31
C TRP A 104 -9.35 -9.39 11.83
N ALA A 105 -9.66 -9.92 13.02
CA ALA A 105 -10.99 -9.79 13.60
C ALA A 105 -11.37 -8.32 13.86
N GLU A 106 -10.44 -7.49 14.32
CA GLU A 106 -10.64 -6.03 14.48
C GLU A 106 -10.92 -5.33 13.14
N ILE A 107 -10.10 -5.63 12.12
CA ILE A 107 -10.27 -5.08 10.76
C ILE A 107 -11.63 -5.49 10.19
N ALA A 108 -11.93 -6.79 10.20
CA ALA A 108 -13.15 -7.37 9.65
C ALA A 108 -14.42 -6.98 10.43
N ALA A 109 -14.30 -6.45 11.65
CA ALA A 109 -15.43 -5.88 12.39
C ALA A 109 -15.76 -4.44 11.97
N THR A 110 -14.85 -3.76 11.28
CA THR A 110 -14.97 -2.34 10.94
C THR A 110 -15.54 -2.15 9.53
N ALA A 111 -16.44 -1.20 9.35
CA ALA A 111 -16.96 -0.88 8.02
C ALA A 111 -15.90 -0.15 7.16
N PRO A 112 -15.81 -0.43 5.84
CA PRO A 112 -16.63 -1.37 5.08
C PRO A 112 -16.09 -2.81 5.03
N TRP A 113 -14.96 -3.13 5.67
CA TRP A 113 -14.36 -4.47 5.67
C TRP A 113 -15.33 -5.58 6.11
N ASN A 114 -16.20 -5.28 7.07
CA ASN A 114 -17.24 -6.19 7.56
C ASN A 114 -18.18 -6.73 6.45
N LYS A 115 -18.50 -5.91 5.43
CA LYS A 115 -19.30 -6.31 4.27
C LYS A 115 -18.54 -7.31 3.38
N TYR A 116 -17.22 -7.18 3.30
CA TYR A 116 -16.36 -7.95 2.39
C TYR A 116 -15.70 -9.16 3.03
N ARG A 117 -16.03 -9.50 4.28
CA ARG A 117 -15.39 -10.61 4.99
C ARG A 117 -15.39 -11.92 4.18
N GLY A 118 -16.46 -12.22 3.44
CA GLY A 118 -16.55 -13.42 2.58
C GLY A 118 -15.80 -13.32 1.23
N SER A 119 -15.16 -12.19 0.95
CA SER A 119 -14.46 -11.88 -0.29
C SER A 119 -13.00 -11.44 -0.06
N VAL A 120 -12.49 -11.63 1.15
CA VAL A 120 -11.11 -11.31 1.53
C VAL A 120 -10.38 -12.61 1.87
N ASN A 121 -9.24 -12.84 1.24
CA ASN A 121 -8.28 -13.82 1.70
C ASN A 121 -7.35 -13.17 2.73
N VAL A 122 -6.97 -13.94 3.75
CA VAL A 122 -6.01 -13.52 4.77
C VAL A 122 -4.92 -14.57 4.85
N TRP A 123 -3.74 -14.19 4.38
CA TRP A 123 -2.55 -15.03 4.37
C TRP A 123 -1.63 -14.62 5.52
N LEU A 124 -1.20 -15.59 6.32
CA LEU A 124 -0.17 -15.41 7.32
C LEU A 124 1.14 -16.00 6.81
N VAL A 125 2.17 -15.18 6.73
CA VAL A 125 3.53 -15.65 6.44
C VAL A 125 4.23 -15.96 7.77
N ASN A 126 4.69 -17.21 7.92
CA ASN A 126 5.44 -17.66 9.09
C ASN A 126 6.87 -17.13 9.04
N VAL A 127 7.03 -15.85 9.42
CA VAL A 127 8.31 -15.21 9.60
C VAL A 127 8.91 -15.65 10.94
N VAL A 128 10.09 -16.27 10.91
CA VAL A 128 10.77 -16.78 12.11
C VAL A 128 11.91 -15.86 12.51
N SER A 129 11.80 -15.26 13.69
CA SER A 129 12.85 -14.43 14.30
C SER A 129 13.78 -15.26 15.19
N ASN A 130 15.05 -14.87 15.29
CA ASN A 130 16.02 -15.53 16.17
C ASN A 130 15.75 -15.26 17.65
N GLN A 131 15.22 -14.08 17.97
CA GLN A 131 14.84 -13.69 19.32
C GLN A 131 13.37 -13.30 19.41
N SER A 132 12.78 -13.57 20.58
CA SER A 132 11.41 -13.16 20.89
C SER A 132 11.37 -11.67 21.23
N GLY A 133 10.29 -10.98 20.87
CA GLY A 133 10.09 -9.56 21.16
C GLY A 133 10.65 -8.65 20.06
N VAL A 134 10.44 -7.35 20.21
CA VAL A 134 10.95 -6.31 19.30
C VAL A 134 11.95 -5.41 20.02
N ASP A 135 12.71 -4.64 19.26
CA ASP A 135 13.67 -3.69 19.80
C ASP A 135 12.99 -2.60 20.62
N ASN A 136 13.71 -2.13 21.65
CA ASN A 136 13.29 -1.12 22.62
C ASN A 136 12.08 -1.53 23.48
N ASP A 137 11.72 -2.81 23.53
CA ASP A 137 10.67 -3.37 24.40
C ASP A 137 11.25 -4.44 25.35
N PRO A 138 11.08 -4.32 26.69
CA PRO A 138 10.21 -3.40 27.44
C PRO A 138 10.75 -1.96 27.63
N GLN A 139 12.02 -1.71 27.31
CA GLN A 139 12.64 -0.41 27.51
C GLN A 139 13.67 -0.11 26.42
N GLN A 140 13.91 1.18 26.18
CA GLN A 140 14.87 1.65 25.19
C GLN A 140 16.28 1.12 25.47
N GLY A 141 16.99 0.70 24.43
CA GLY A 141 18.32 0.08 24.51
C GLY A 141 18.32 -1.44 24.65
N VAL A 142 17.15 -2.08 24.67
CA VAL A 142 17.03 -3.53 24.48
C VAL A 142 17.03 -3.83 22.97
N TYR A 143 17.98 -4.62 22.50
CA TYR A 143 18.08 -5.04 21.10
C TYR A 143 17.82 -6.55 20.96
N ARG A 144 17.15 -6.93 19.89
CA ARG A 144 16.66 -8.26 19.54
C ARG A 144 17.00 -8.51 18.06
N ASP A 145 17.67 -9.62 17.81
CA ASP A 145 17.88 -10.15 16.47
C ASP A 145 16.55 -10.71 15.94
N THR A 146 15.88 -9.88 15.14
CA THR A 146 14.54 -10.13 14.61
C THR A 146 14.57 -10.17 13.09
N ALA A 147 13.55 -10.78 12.49
CA ALA A 147 13.59 -11.11 11.07
C ALA A 147 13.30 -9.88 10.20
N LEU A 148 12.49 -8.93 10.69
CA LEU A 148 12.11 -7.71 9.97
C LEU A 148 12.69 -6.43 10.59
N ASP A 149 13.59 -6.56 11.58
CA ASP A 149 14.23 -5.46 12.31
C ASP A 149 13.22 -4.51 12.97
N MET A 150 12.12 -5.05 13.48
CA MET A 150 11.06 -4.25 14.06
C MET A 150 11.47 -3.62 15.40
N HIS A 151 11.25 -2.31 15.54
CA HIS A 151 11.71 -1.55 16.69
C HIS A 151 10.79 -0.37 17.04
N PHE A 152 10.63 -0.11 18.34
CA PHE A 152 9.99 1.12 18.79
C PHE A 152 10.98 2.31 18.83
N TRP A 153 10.48 3.52 19.12
CA TRP A 153 11.26 4.76 19.22
C TRP A 153 11.88 5.26 17.91
N CYS A 154 11.36 4.86 16.74
CA CYS A 154 11.80 5.49 15.51
C CYS A 154 11.47 7.00 15.54
N GLY A 155 12.44 7.81 15.12
CA GLY A 155 12.38 9.27 15.25
C GLY A 155 12.30 9.81 16.68
N GLY A 156 12.64 9.00 17.70
CA GLY A 156 12.58 9.38 19.11
C GLY A 156 11.18 9.34 19.72
N ILE A 157 10.19 8.78 19.01
CA ILE A 157 8.82 8.70 19.49
C ILE A 157 8.48 7.28 19.92
N GLU A 158 8.24 7.09 21.22
CA GLU A 158 8.09 5.80 21.90
C GLU A 158 7.16 4.78 21.21
N ARG A 159 6.08 5.26 20.60
CA ARG A 159 4.99 4.43 20.08
C ARG A 159 5.02 4.23 18.57
N LEU A 160 6.00 4.81 17.87
CA LEU A 160 6.22 4.47 16.48
C LEU A 160 6.99 3.15 16.42
N LEU A 161 6.34 2.14 15.83
CA LEU A 161 6.85 0.78 15.68
C LEU A 161 7.29 0.62 14.23
N CYS A 162 8.57 0.80 13.97
CA CYS A 162 9.14 0.76 12.62
C CYS A 162 9.73 -0.62 12.28
N LEU A 163 10.02 -0.88 11.01
CA LEU A 163 10.62 -2.12 10.50
C LEU A 163 11.33 -1.89 9.16
N SER A 164 12.07 -2.90 8.68
CA SER A 164 12.61 -2.96 7.31
C SER A 164 11.52 -3.29 6.27
N GLU A 165 11.08 -2.27 5.51
CA GLU A 165 10.01 -2.42 4.50
C GLU A 165 10.37 -3.47 3.45
N SER A 166 11.63 -3.47 2.99
CA SER A 166 12.11 -4.39 1.98
C SER A 166 12.03 -5.85 2.43
N LYS A 167 12.40 -6.15 3.69
CA LYS A 167 12.24 -7.50 4.26
C LYS A 167 10.78 -7.87 4.38
N ALA A 168 9.94 -7.01 4.94
CA ALA A 168 8.51 -7.28 5.08
C ALA A 168 7.83 -7.56 3.73
N GLN A 169 8.16 -6.79 2.69
CA GLN A 169 7.67 -7.01 1.33
C GLN A 169 8.17 -8.32 0.72
N ALA A 170 9.44 -8.69 0.94
CA ALA A 170 10.00 -9.95 0.44
C ALA A 170 9.27 -11.17 1.01
N TYR A 171 8.95 -11.15 2.32
CA TYR A 171 8.14 -12.18 2.96
C TYR A 171 6.69 -12.15 2.44
N ALA A 172 6.07 -10.98 2.37
CA ALA A 172 4.69 -10.85 1.90
C ALA A 172 4.50 -11.35 0.46
N ALA A 173 5.51 -11.16 -0.40
CA ALA A 173 5.51 -11.60 -1.80
C ALA A 173 5.44 -13.12 -1.98
N GLN A 174 5.59 -13.91 -0.92
CA GLN A 174 5.41 -15.37 -0.98
C GLN A 174 3.94 -15.79 -0.93
N ALA A 175 3.03 -14.89 -0.56
CA ALA A 175 1.61 -15.19 -0.52
C ALA A 175 1.00 -15.35 -1.93
N PRO A 176 -0.11 -16.09 -2.08
CA PRO A 176 -0.79 -16.25 -3.36
C PRO A 176 -1.24 -14.96 -4.04
N GLY A 177 -1.50 -13.90 -3.26
CA GLY A 177 -1.81 -12.55 -3.70
C GLY A 177 -1.47 -11.53 -2.62
N VAL A 178 -1.29 -10.26 -2.99
CA VAL A 178 -0.95 -9.17 -2.08
C VAL A 178 -1.64 -7.87 -2.51
N ASP A 179 -2.71 -7.49 -1.82
CA ASP A 179 -3.37 -6.18 -1.96
C ASP A 179 -3.05 -5.23 -0.82
N ALA A 180 -2.81 -5.76 0.39
CA ALA A 180 -2.36 -4.99 1.54
C ALA A 180 -1.49 -5.85 2.46
N ILE A 181 -0.55 -5.19 3.15
CA ILE A 181 0.34 -5.83 4.11
C ILE A 181 0.12 -5.22 5.50
N VAL A 182 -0.10 -6.06 6.49
CA VAL A 182 -0.12 -5.68 7.91
C VAL A 182 1.00 -6.44 8.63
N ALA A 183 2.01 -5.72 9.11
CA ALA A 183 3.09 -6.28 9.89
C ALA A 183 2.76 -6.24 11.39
N VAL A 184 2.95 -7.35 12.07
CA VAL A 184 2.55 -7.52 13.47
C VAL A 184 3.78 -7.80 14.33
N GLY A 185 4.06 -6.95 15.33
CA GLY A 185 5.17 -7.13 16.26
C GLY A 185 4.81 -7.98 17.48
N ASN A 186 5.73 -8.83 17.94
CA ASN A 186 5.56 -9.59 19.19
C ASN A 186 5.74 -8.70 20.42
N THR A 187 4.73 -7.89 20.72
CA THR A 187 4.72 -6.95 21.84
C THR A 187 3.30 -6.66 22.30
N THR A 188 3.16 -6.37 23.60
CA THR A 188 1.91 -5.86 24.20
C THR A 188 1.94 -4.32 24.35
N LYS A 189 3.10 -3.69 24.19
CA LYS A 189 3.25 -2.23 24.22
C LYS A 189 2.40 -1.64 23.10
N TYR A 190 1.72 -0.52 23.35
CA TYR A 190 0.90 0.12 22.32
C TYR A 190 1.77 0.85 21.30
N GLY A 191 1.54 0.57 20.02
CA GLY A 191 2.09 1.34 18.92
C GLY A 191 1.95 0.68 17.56
N GLY A 192 2.38 1.42 16.55
CA GLY A 192 2.21 1.13 15.14
C GLY A 192 2.69 2.31 14.30
N ALA A 193 2.79 2.11 13.00
CA ALA A 193 3.22 3.11 12.03
C ALA A 193 2.65 2.82 10.64
N GLY A 194 2.39 3.89 9.91
CA GLY A 194 2.02 3.87 8.50
C GLY A 194 3.22 3.95 7.58
N TYR A 195 3.20 3.15 6.53
CA TYR A 195 4.12 3.20 5.40
C TYR A 195 3.31 3.29 4.10
N PRO A 196 3.92 3.79 3.00
CA PRO A 196 3.25 3.82 1.70
C PRO A 196 2.76 2.43 1.24
N SER A 197 3.45 1.37 1.67
CA SER A 197 3.24 0.00 1.19
C SER A 197 2.63 -0.95 2.23
N LEU A 198 2.62 -0.59 3.52
CA LEU A 198 2.20 -1.46 4.61
C LEU A 198 1.83 -0.68 5.88
N ALA A 199 1.27 -1.38 6.86
CA ALA A 199 1.05 -0.86 8.21
C ALA A 199 1.74 -1.75 9.24
N THR A 200 2.23 -1.19 10.34
CA THR A 200 2.72 -1.95 11.48
C THR A 200 1.78 -1.81 12.68
N VAL A 201 1.62 -2.89 13.44
CA VAL A 201 0.82 -2.91 14.66
C VAL A 201 1.42 -3.81 15.73
N SER A 202 1.18 -3.45 16.99
CA SER A 202 1.53 -4.28 18.13
C SER A 202 0.57 -5.47 18.24
N GLY A 203 1.08 -6.69 18.10
CA GLY A 203 0.25 -7.89 17.99
C GLY A 203 -0.53 -8.24 19.26
N GLY A 204 0.10 -8.11 20.41
CA GLY A 204 -0.48 -8.41 21.72
C GLY A 204 -1.26 -7.24 22.32
N ASN A 205 -1.54 -6.18 21.54
CA ASN A 205 -2.25 -4.99 22.02
C ASN A 205 -3.65 -4.86 21.39
N GLU A 206 -4.69 -4.84 22.21
CA GLU A 206 -6.11 -4.82 21.77
C GLU A 206 -6.56 -3.52 21.09
N GLN A 207 -5.77 -2.44 21.19
CA GLN A 207 -6.11 -1.14 20.59
C GLN A 207 -5.35 -0.87 19.30
N ALA A 208 -4.28 -1.64 19.03
CA ALA A 208 -3.36 -1.36 17.93
C ALA A 208 -3.95 -1.66 16.54
N GLY A 209 -4.94 -2.56 16.38
CA GLY A 209 -5.49 -2.85 15.05
C GLY A 209 -6.28 -1.67 14.46
N ARG A 210 -6.71 -0.70 15.29
CA ARG A 210 -7.27 0.58 14.82
C ARG A 210 -6.27 1.41 14.03
N ILE A 211 -4.96 1.25 14.30
CA ILE A 211 -3.90 1.86 13.50
C ILE A 211 -3.89 1.23 12.11
N ALA A 212 -3.85 -0.10 11.99
CA ALA A 212 -3.89 -0.77 10.68
C ALA A 212 -5.11 -0.35 9.84
N ILE A 213 -6.30 -0.18 10.45
CA ILE A 213 -7.48 0.28 9.70
C ILE A 213 -7.32 1.70 9.14
N HIS A 214 -6.64 2.59 9.86
CA HIS A 214 -6.32 3.94 9.39
C HIS A 214 -5.36 3.89 8.21
N GLU A 215 -4.29 3.13 8.33
CA GLU A 215 -3.28 2.97 7.28
C GLU A 215 -3.81 2.28 6.02
N LEU A 216 -4.74 1.34 6.19
CA LEU A 216 -5.49 0.76 5.09
C LEU A 216 -6.37 1.81 4.38
N GLY A 217 -6.81 2.85 5.09
CA GLY A 217 -7.47 4.02 4.50
C GLY A 217 -6.59 4.72 3.46
N HIS A 218 -5.30 4.86 3.73
CA HIS A 218 -4.32 5.41 2.79
C HIS A 218 -4.02 4.45 1.65
N SER A 219 -3.52 3.25 1.98
CA SER A 219 -2.97 2.30 1.02
C SER A 219 -4.02 1.68 0.09
N VAL A 220 -5.25 1.47 0.58
CA VAL A 220 -6.35 0.91 -0.22
C VAL A 220 -7.23 2.02 -0.78
N GLY A 221 -7.65 2.97 0.05
CA GLY A 221 -8.63 3.99 -0.33
C GLY A 221 -8.05 5.25 -0.96
N GLY A 222 -6.74 5.48 -0.88
CA GLY A 222 -6.13 6.75 -1.29
C GLY A 222 -6.67 7.95 -0.51
N LEU A 223 -7.09 7.72 0.75
CA LEU A 223 -7.61 8.76 1.62
C LEU A 223 -6.45 9.63 2.14
N ALA A 224 -6.73 10.90 2.39
CA ALA A 224 -5.86 11.81 3.12
C ALA A 224 -6.15 11.78 4.62
N ASP A 225 -5.16 12.22 5.40
CA ASP A 225 -5.33 12.64 6.79
C ASP A 225 -6.39 13.73 6.90
N GLU A 226 -7.30 13.61 7.86
CA GLU A 226 -8.34 14.62 8.15
C GLU A 226 -7.99 15.49 9.37
N TYR A 227 -6.88 15.21 10.06
CA TYR A 227 -6.34 16.10 11.09
C TYR A 227 -5.44 17.19 10.49
N TYR A 228 -5.06 18.17 11.32
CA TYR A 228 -4.30 19.34 10.90
C TYR A 228 -3.33 19.81 11.98
N THR A 229 -2.33 20.59 11.55
CA THR A 229 -1.40 21.28 12.46
C THR A 229 -1.89 22.71 12.71
N PRO A 230 -2.03 23.16 13.97
CA PRO A 230 -2.42 24.55 14.25
C PRO A 230 -1.48 25.59 13.63
N GLY A 231 -2.05 26.67 13.09
CA GLY A 231 -1.34 27.80 12.51
C GLY A 231 -0.86 27.61 11.07
N THR A 232 -1.07 26.44 10.45
CA THR A 232 -0.62 26.17 9.08
C THR A 232 -1.68 26.55 8.03
N THR A 233 -1.24 26.98 6.85
CA THR A 233 -2.14 27.37 5.74
C THR A 233 -1.72 26.71 4.45
N TYR A 234 -2.64 25.99 3.81
CA TYR A 234 -2.45 25.45 2.48
C TYR A 234 -2.66 26.52 1.42
N ARG A 235 -1.75 26.59 0.44
CA ARG A 235 -1.82 27.54 -0.70
C ARG A 235 -1.64 26.85 -2.05
N GLY A 236 -1.70 25.52 -2.07
CA GLY A 236 -1.59 24.72 -3.29
C GLY A 236 -2.93 24.60 -4.04
N GLY A 237 -2.93 23.78 -5.09
CA GLY A 237 -4.13 23.46 -5.87
C GLY A 237 -4.96 22.35 -5.23
N GLU A 238 -6.04 21.96 -5.90
CA GLU A 238 -6.94 20.90 -5.40
C GLU A 238 -6.17 19.58 -5.15
N PRO A 239 -6.24 18.99 -3.92
CA PRO A 239 -5.62 17.71 -3.62
C PRO A 239 -6.18 16.58 -4.49
N ARG A 240 -5.48 15.45 -4.58
CA ARG A 240 -5.98 14.29 -5.34
C ARG A 240 -6.93 13.44 -4.51
N GLU A 241 -6.69 13.38 -3.21
CA GLU A 241 -7.37 12.54 -2.24
C GLU A 241 -8.85 12.93 -2.13
N PRO A 242 -9.77 11.97 -2.09
CA PRO A 242 -11.20 12.24 -2.28
C PRO A 242 -11.87 12.86 -1.03
N ASN A 243 -11.27 12.69 0.15
CA ASN A 243 -11.82 13.15 1.44
C ASN A 243 -11.25 14.49 1.93
N VAL A 244 -10.53 15.24 1.08
CA VAL A 244 -10.09 16.61 1.36
C VAL A 244 -10.19 17.50 0.11
N THR A 245 -10.45 18.79 0.29
CA THR A 245 -10.60 19.73 -0.84
C THR A 245 -10.13 21.14 -0.48
N THR A 246 -9.77 21.94 -1.48
CA THR A 246 -9.58 23.40 -1.32
C THR A 246 -10.89 24.18 -1.47
N ASP A 247 -11.96 23.55 -1.98
CA ASP A 247 -13.27 24.19 -2.14
C ASP A 247 -14.01 24.30 -0.79
N PRO A 248 -14.26 25.53 -0.27
CA PRO A 248 -15.00 25.73 0.98
C PRO A 248 -16.44 25.22 0.94
N ARG A 249 -16.96 24.84 -0.23
CA ARG A 249 -18.30 24.27 -0.40
C ARG A 249 -18.31 22.74 -0.39
N GLY A 250 -17.16 22.08 -0.33
CA GLY A 250 -17.08 20.61 -0.30
C GLY A 250 -17.40 19.97 -1.66
N GLY A 251 -17.01 20.60 -2.78
CA GLY A 251 -17.41 20.20 -4.13
C GLY A 251 -17.18 18.71 -4.47
N LYS A 252 -16.12 18.09 -3.94
CA LYS A 252 -15.83 16.65 -4.11
C LYS A 252 -16.90 15.71 -3.57
N TRP A 253 -17.60 16.12 -2.52
CA TRP A 253 -18.65 15.32 -1.86
C TRP A 253 -19.99 16.08 -1.82
N ALA A 254 -20.25 16.91 -2.83
CA ALA A 254 -21.48 17.70 -2.93
C ALA A 254 -22.75 16.84 -2.78
N SER A 255 -22.75 15.60 -3.28
CA SER A 255 -23.86 14.65 -3.16
C SER A 255 -24.12 14.17 -1.73
N TYR A 256 -23.16 14.30 -0.82
CA TYR A 256 -23.22 13.88 0.58
C TYR A 256 -23.58 15.02 1.54
N LEU A 257 -23.48 16.29 1.14
CA LEU A 257 -23.71 17.43 2.02
C LEU A 257 -25.07 17.35 2.73
N GLY A 258 -25.08 17.60 4.03
CA GLY A 258 -26.28 17.55 4.87
C GLY A 258 -26.71 16.14 5.30
N ARG A 259 -26.08 15.07 4.80
CA ARG A 259 -26.37 13.70 5.24
C ARG A 259 -25.68 13.39 6.57
N THR A 260 -26.28 12.51 7.36
CA THR A 260 -25.65 11.99 8.58
C THR A 260 -24.44 11.12 8.26
N THR A 261 -23.48 11.08 9.17
CA THR A 261 -22.28 10.23 9.13
C THR A 261 -22.22 9.30 10.34
N PRO A 262 -21.57 8.11 10.26
CA PRO A 262 -21.62 7.10 11.32
C PRO A 262 -21.14 7.53 12.71
N ASP A 263 -20.31 8.59 12.79
CA ASP A 263 -19.89 9.20 14.05
C ASP A 263 -20.99 10.04 14.74
N GLY A 264 -22.18 10.12 14.12
CA GLY A 264 -23.34 10.88 14.62
C GLY A 264 -23.39 12.34 14.16
N GLY A 265 -22.37 12.79 13.41
CA GLY A 265 -22.32 14.12 12.82
C GLY A 265 -23.08 14.22 11.49
N THR A 266 -22.82 15.32 10.78
CA THR A 266 -23.35 15.60 9.44
C THR A 266 -22.20 15.88 8.48
N ILE A 267 -22.34 15.48 7.22
CA ILE A 267 -21.38 15.83 6.18
C ILE A 267 -21.52 17.31 5.78
N GLY A 268 -20.40 18.02 5.77
CA GLY A 268 -20.27 19.44 5.44
C GLY A 268 -18.90 19.73 4.84
N ALA A 269 -18.46 20.98 4.88
CA ALA A 269 -17.10 21.38 4.55
C ALA A 269 -16.46 22.01 5.79
N TYR A 270 -15.75 21.19 6.57
CA TYR A 270 -15.14 21.61 7.83
C TYR A 270 -13.71 22.05 7.56
N GLN A 271 -13.37 23.29 7.87
CA GLN A 271 -12.01 23.80 7.70
C GLN A 271 -11.02 23.00 8.57
N GLY A 272 -9.87 22.69 8.00
CA GLY A 272 -8.82 21.89 8.60
C GLY A 272 -8.77 20.47 8.05
N GLY A 273 -7.61 20.04 7.57
CA GLY A 273 -7.36 18.69 7.07
C GLY A 273 -6.04 18.63 6.31
N HIS A 274 -5.56 17.43 5.99
CA HIS A 274 -4.34 17.20 5.24
C HIS A 274 -3.14 18.00 5.80
N GLN A 275 -3.00 18.04 7.13
CA GLN A 275 -1.97 18.81 7.87
C GLN A 275 -2.17 20.34 7.94
N TYR A 276 -3.14 20.90 7.23
CA TYR A 276 -3.35 22.34 7.17
C TYR A 276 -4.58 22.79 7.94
N GLU A 277 -4.42 23.71 8.90
CA GLU A 277 -5.57 24.27 9.62
C GLU A 277 -6.44 25.12 8.70
N TYR A 278 -5.83 25.91 7.81
CA TYR A 278 -6.52 26.79 6.89
C TYR A 278 -6.30 26.38 5.42
N GLY A 279 -7.30 26.59 4.56
CA GLY A 279 -7.22 26.38 3.11
C GLY A 279 -7.52 24.96 2.61
N ILE A 280 -7.70 24.00 3.53
CA ILE A 280 -8.21 22.65 3.23
C ILE A 280 -9.49 22.42 4.06
N TYR A 281 -10.43 21.70 3.46
CA TYR A 281 -11.68 21.29 4.08
C TYR A 281 -11.78 19.77 4.07
N ARG A 282 -12.40 19.21 5.11
CA ARG A 282 -12.73 17.79 5.26
C ARG A 282 -14.26 17.58 5.35
N PRO A 283 -14.77 16.38 5.09
CA PRO A 283 -16.21 16.14 4.96
C PRO A 283 -16.96 16.08 6.30
N SER A 284 -16.30 15.76 7.41
CA SER A 284 -16.96 15.62 8.73
C SER A 284 -16.17 16.28 9.86
N GLN A 285 -16.83 16.55 10.98
CA GLN A 285 -16.16 17.09 12.17
C GLN A 285 -15.08 16.12 12.69
N ASP A 286 -15.37 14.82 12.67
CA ASP A 286 -14.47 13.74 13.04
C ASP A 286 -14.63 12.52 12.14
N SER A 287 -13.61 11.67 12.06
CA SER A 287 -13.62 10.41 11.31
C SER A 287 -12.42 9.55 11.70
N LEU A 288 -12.38 8.30 11.26
CA LEU A 288 -11.23 7.42 11.44
C LEU A 288 -9.93 8.01 10.86
N MET A 289 -10.01 8.81 9.78
CA MET A 289 -8.86 9.51 9.19
C MET A 289 -8.40 10.74 10.00
N ARG A 290 -9.10 11.07 11.09
CA ARG A 290 -8.76 12.15 12.01
C ARG A 290 -8.47 11.65 13.43
N ASN A 291 -9.23 10.65 13.87
CA ASN A 291 -9.15 10.05 15.18
C ASN A 291 -9.48 8.56 15.06
N ILE A 292 -8.53 7.69 15.39
CA ILE A 292 -8.67 6.24 15.21
C ILE A 292 -9.76 5.60 16.06
N THR A 293 -10.32 6.30 17.06
CA THR A 293 -11.47 5.81 17.85
C THR A 293 -12.82 5.99 17.14
N LYS A 294 -12.87 6.80 16.08
CA LYS A 294 -14.08 7.06 15.29
C LYS A 294 -14.22 6.09 14.12
N PRO A 295 -15.45 5.87 13.60
CA PRO A 295 -15.64 5.22 12.31
C PRO A 295 -15.22 6.14 11.16
N PHE A 296 -15.04 5.57 9.96
CA PHE A 296 -14.94 6.38 8.74
C PHE A 296 -16.20 7.24 8.57
N ASN A 297 -16.03 8.44 8.01
CA ASN A 297 -17.16 9.24 7.58
C ASN A 297 -17.79 8.66 6.30
N SER A 298 -19.00 9.10 5.94
CA SER A 298 -19.74 8.55 4.80
C SER A 298 -19.01 8.67 3.46
N VAL A 299 -18.18 9.71 3.26
CA VAL A 299 -17.40 9.89 2.02
C VAL A 299 -16.26 8.86 1.98
N SER A 300 -15.50 8.75 3.07
CA SER A 300 -14.40 7.79 3.19
C SER A 300 -14.90 6.33 3.13
N LEU A 301 -16.07 6.04 3.69
CA LEU A 301 -16.71 4.72 3.57
C LEU A 301 -17.00 4.34 2.12
N ASP A 302 -17.58 5.24 1.34
CA ASP A 302 -17.90 4.99 -0.08
C ASP A 302 -16.64 4.82 -0.93
N VAL A 303 -15.60 5.61 -0.65
CA VAL A 303 -14.30 5.46 -1.31
C VAL A 303 -13.69 4.10 -1.00
N MET A 304 -13.65 3.72 0.28
CA MET A 304 -13.11 2.42 0.71
C MET A 304 -13.94 1.25 0.15
N ASP A 305 -15.27 1.37 0.13
CA ASP A 305 -16.17 0.36 -0.44
C ASP A 305 -15.84 0.09 -1.91
N ARG A 306 -15.70 1.16 -2.70
CA ARG A 306 -15.33 1.08 -4.12
C ARG A 306 -13.92 0.53 -4.32
N ALA A 307 -12.95 0.96 -3.50
CA ALA A 307 -11.56 0.50 -3.60
C ALA A 307 -11.42 -1.00 -3.30
N ILE A 308 -12.05 -1.48 -2.22
CA ILE A 308 -12.04 -2.90 -1.88
C ILE A 308 -12.80 -3.72 -2.94
N ALA A 309 -13.96 -3.24 -3.39
CA ALA A 309 -14.71 -3.93 -4.44
C ALA A 309 -13.91 -4.04 -5.74
N ALA A 310 -13.20 -2.98 -6.15
CA ALA A 310 -12.38 -2.96 -7.36
C ALA A 310 -11.28 -4.03 -7.31
N ARG A 311 -10.63 -4.20 -6.15
CA ARG A 311 -9.60 -5.21 -5.89
C ARG A 311 -10.16 -6.64 -6.01
N ILE A 312 -11.33 -6.88 -5.40
CA ILE A 312 -12.04 -8.16 -5.48
C ILE A 312 -12.44 -8.51 -6.91
N SER A 313 -12.79 -7.52 -7.73
CA SER A 313 -13.11 -7.73 -9.16
C SER A 313 -11.87 -7.79 -10.09
N GLY A 314 -10.65 -7.86 -9.53
CA GLY A 314 -9.40 -7.98 -10.29
C GLY A 314 -8.76 -6.67 -10.75
N GLY A 315 -9.07 -5.54 -10.10
CA GLY A 315 -8.69 -4.16 -10.53
C GLY A 315 -7.72 -3.41 -9.62
N GLY A 316 -6.71 -4.08 -9.04
CA GLY A 316 -5.87 -3.51 -7.98
C GLY A 316 -4.55 -2.83 -8.36
N GLY A 317 -3.99 -3.12 -9.52
CA GLY A 317 -2.86 -2.37 -10.08
C GLY A 317 -3.28 -1.91 -11.45
N GLY A 318 -3.04 -0.65 -11.81
CA GLY A 318 -3.23 -0.21 -13.18
C GLY A 318 -2.59 -1.20 -14.16
N CYS A 319 -3.06 -1.28 -15.39
CA CYS A 319 -2.71 -2.37 -16.30
C CYS A 319 -1.20 -2.51 -16.60
N THR A 320 -0.37 -1.57 -16.16
CA THR A 320 1.09 -1.60 -16.20
C THR A 320 1.75 -2.63 -15.27
N ALA A 321 1.03 -3.19 -14.30
CA ALA A 321 1.55 -4.23 -13.40
C ALA A 321 1.59 -5.64 -14.03
N PHE A 322 1.03 -5.80 -15.23
CA PHE A 322 1.04 -7.08 -15.94
C PHE A 322 2.39 -7.34 -16.63
N PRO A 323 2.81 -8.62 -16.73
CA PRO A 323 4.10 -8.99 -17.34
C PRO A 323 4.22 -8.56 -18.81
N ALA A 324 3.10 -8.43 -19.53
CA ALA A 324 3.05 -7.80 -20.83
C ALA A 324 2.13 -6.57 -20.78
N THR A 325 2.64 -5.43 -21.23
CA THR A 325 1.87 -4.18 -21.32
C THR A 325 2.02 -3.60 -22.73
N ARG A 326 0.93 -3.04 -23.27
CA ARG A 326 0.88 -2.31 -24.54
C ARG A 326 0.03 -1.05 -24.40
N THR A 327 0.33 -0.04 -25.20
CA THR A 327 -0.43 1.20 -25.26
C THR A 327 -0.92 1.44 -26.68
N GLY A 328 -1.97 2.23 -26.82
CA GLY A 328 -2.51 2.64 -28.12
C GLY A 328 -3.46 3.81 -27.97
N SER A 329 -4.08 4.21 -29.08
CA SER A 329 -5.13 5.24 -29.09
C SER A 329 -6.22 4.86 -30.08
N LEU A 330 -7.47 5.14 -29.72
CA LEU A 330 -8.64 4.88 -30.55
C LEU A 330 -9.50 6.14 -30.68
N SER A 331 -10.04 6.33 -31.89
CA SER A 331 -11.18 7.20 -32.13
C SER A 331 -12.48 6.49 -31.75
N ALA A 332 -13.56 7.25 -31.53
CA ALA A 332 -14.88 6.69 -31.24
C ALA A 332 -15.33 5.70 -32.32
N GLY A 333 -15.77 4.51 -31.90
CA GLY A 333 -16.14 3.39 -32.77
C GLY A 333 -14.94 2.61 -33.34
N GLY A 334 -13.71 2.99 -33.03
CA GLY A 334 -12.50 2.33 -33.49
C GLY A 334 -12.17 1.06 -32.71
N SER A 335 -11.30 0.22 -33.27
CA SER A 335 -10.78 -0.97 -32.61
C SER A 335 -9.31 -1.22 -32.92
N ALA A 336 -8.59 -1.85 -31.99
CA ALA A 336 -7.21 -2.29 -32.16
C ALA A 336 -7.01 -3.73 -31.66
N TYR A 337 -5.99 -4.39 -32.19
CA TYR A 337 -5.61 -5.75 -31.81
C TYR A 337 -4.26 -5.75 -31.09
N GLN A 338 -4.13 -6.56 -30.05
CA GLN A 338 -2.93 -6.63 -29.21
C GLN A 338 -2.50 -8.09 -28.97
N PRO A 339 -1.18 -8.37 -28.99
CA PRO A 339 -0.08 -7.40 -29.04
C PRO A 339 0.25 -6.87 -30.44
N ASP A 340 0.43 -5.55 -30.56
CA ASP A 340 1.01 -4.83 -31.69
C ASP A 340 0.35 -5.14 -33.06
N GLY A 341 -0.99 -5.28 -33.07
CA GLY A 341 -1.75 -5.65 -34.27
C GLY A 341 -1.65 -7.13 -34.67
N SER A 342 -1.03 -7.96 -33.83
CA SER A 342 -0.78 -9.38 -34.05
C SER A 342 -1.37 -10.25 -32.94
N TYR A 343 -1.11 -11.55 -33.00
CA TYR A 343 -1.53 -12.56 -32.05
C TYR A 343 -0.33 -13.18 -31.31
N PHE A 344 -0.60 -13.93 -30.25
CA PHE A 344 0.39 -14.70 -29.49
C PHE A 344 -0.03 -16.16 -29.36
N GLN A 345 0.94 -17.05 -29.12
CA GLN A 345 0.68 -18.45 -28.78
C GLN A 345 0.67 -18.61 -27.25
N ALA A 346 -0.23 -19.43 -26.73
CA ALA A 346 -0.30 -19.74 -25.30
C ALA A 346 -0.45 -21.24 -25.06
N ALA A 347 0.05 -21.69 -23.90
CA ALA A 347 -0.25 -23.03 -23.38
C ALA A 347 -1.70 -23.10 -22.86
N SER A 348 -2.11 -24.28 -22.36
CA SER A 348 -3.37 -24.38 -21.64
C SER A 348 -3.22 -23.73 -20.26
N GLY A 349 -4.12 -22.84 -19.87
CA GLY A 349 -4.07 -22.18 -18.57
C GLY A 349 -4.85 -20.87 -18.49
N ALA A 350 -4.58 -20.09 -17.45
CA ALA A 350 -5.24 -18.81 -17.19
C ALA A 350 -4.64 -17.65 -18.00
N HIS A 351 -5.49 -17.00 -18.80
CA HIS A 351 -5.27 -15.68 -19.37
C HIS A 351 -5.83 -14.63 -18.40
N ARG A 352 -5.10 -13.53 -18.22
CA ARG A 352 -5.58 -12.34 -17.50
C ARG A 352 -5.26 -11.10 -18.30
N ALA A 353 -6.17 -10.15 -18.30
CA ALA A 353 -5.94 -8.85 -18.90
C ALA A 353 -6.69 -7.73 -18.18
N CYS A 354 -6.17 -6.53 -18.32
CA CYS A 354 -6.70 -5.27 -17.84
C CYS A 354 -6.64 -4.27 -18.98
N LEU A 355 -7.67 -3.44 -19.10
CA LEU A 355 -7.71 -2.26 -19.96
C LEU A 355 -7.94 -1.04 -19.08
N ASP A 356 -7.11 -0.02 -19.29
CA ASP A 356 -7.19 1.29 -18.65
C ASP A 356 -7.37 2.32 -19.77
N GLY A 357 -8.52 2.98 -19.76
CA GLY A 357 -8.97 3.84 -20.86
C GLY A 357 -9.18 5.29 -20.41
N PRO A 358 -9.48 6.20 -21.35
CA PRO A 358 -9.64 7.61 -21.02
C PRO A 358 -10.94 7.84 -20.23
N SER A 359 -10.86 8.55 -19.10
CA SER A 359 -12.01 8.83 -18.24
C SER A 359 -13.17 9.47 -19.02
N GLY A 360 -14.39 8.97 -18.81
CA GLY A 360 -15.59 9.44 -19.51
C GLY A 360 -15.80 8.86 -20.90
N ALA A 361 -14.95 7.92 -21.34
CA ALA A 361 -15.19 7.08 -22.51
C ALA A 361 -15.75 5.70 -22.11
N ASN A 362 -16.15 4.91 -23.11
CA ASN A 362 -16.49 3.50 -22.98
C ASN A 362 -15.57 2.70 -23.90
N PHE A 363 -14.75 1.83 -23.29
CA PHE A 363 -13.80 0.99 -23.98
C PHE A 363 -14.02 -0.47 -23.55
N ASP A 364 -14.14 -1.36 -24.53
CA ASP A 364 -14.37 -2.78 -24.35
C ASP A 364 -13.07 -3.58 -24.54
N LEU A 365 -12.92 -4.67 -23.78
CA LEU A 365 -11.82 -5.63 -23.91
C LEU A 365 -12.34 -7.03 -24.23
N GLU A 366 -11.79 -7.66 -25.26
CA GLU A 366 -12.13 -9.03 -25.64
C GLU A 366 -10.88 -9.88 -25.88
N LEU A 367 -10.97 -11.17 -25.51
CA LEU A 367 -9.98 -12.18 -25.87
C LEU A 367 -10.55 -13.07 -26.96
N LEU A 368 -9.83 -13.19 -28.07
CA LEU A 368 -10.19 -14.05 -29.18
C LEU A 368 -9.20 -15.22 -29.29
N LYS A 369 -9.72 -16.40 -29.64
CA LYS A 369 -8.94 -17.61 -29.91
C LYS A 369 -9.07 -18.03 -31.38
N TRP A 370 -7.98 -18.47 -31.98
CA TRP A 370 -8.02 -19.05 -33.33
C TRP A 370 -8.66 -20.44 -33.30
N SER A 371 -9.67 -20.63 -34.16
CA SER A 371 -10.39 -21.90 -34.33
C SER A 371 -9.80 -22.81 -35.41
N GLY A 372 -8.84 -22.32 -36.20
CA GLY A 372 -8.32 -22.97 -37.41
C GLY A 372 -8.72 -22.26 -38.70
N SER A 373 -9.85 -21.53 -38.70
CA SER A 373 -10.34 -20.77 -39.85
C SER A 373 -10.81 -19.35 -39.52
N ALA A 374 -11.09 -19.06 -38.25
CA ALA A 374 -11.51 -17.74 -37.80
C ALA A 374 -11.11 -17.45 -36.34
N TRP A 375 -10.99 -16.18 -36.00
CA TRP A 375 -10.91 -15.71 -34.62
C TRP A 375 -12.30 -15.75 -33.98
N GLN A 376 -12.40 -16.32 -32.78
CA GLN A 376 -13.64 -16.44 -32.01
C GLN A 376 -13.45 -15.77 -30.66
N THR A 377 -14.36 -14.87 -30.26
CA THR A 377 -14.34 -14.30 -28.91
C THR A 377 -14.59 -15.42 -27.89
N VAL A 378 -13.63 -15.63 -27.00
CA VAL A 378 -13.72 -16.63 -25.92
C VAL A 378 -13.94 -15.99 -24.55
N ALA A 379 -13.66 -14.69 -24.40
CA ALA A 379 -14.01 -13.90 -23.23
C ALA A 379 -14.18 -12.41 -23.60
N SER A 380 -14.98 -11.68 -22.82
CA SER A 380 -15.26 -10.27 -23.05
C SER A 380 -15.57 -9.54 -21.75
N ALA A 381 -15.11 -8.30 -21.64
CA ALA A 381 -15.42 -7.35 -20.59
C ALA A 381 -15.90 -6.05 -21.29
N ARG A 382 -17.13 -5.65 -20.99
CA ARG A 382 -17.91 -4.64 -21.73
C ARG A 382 -18.82 -3.84 -20.81
N THR A 383 -18.26 -3.24 -19.78
CA THR A 383 -19.03 -2.35 -18.92
C THR A 383 -19.28 -1.01 -19.63
N SER A 384 -19.94 -0.06 -18.96
CA SER A 384 -20.04 1.31 -19.47
C SER A 384 -18.80 2.17 -19.15
N SER A 385 -17.74 1.56 -18.59
CA SER A 385 -16.51 2.22 -18.17
C SER A 385 -15.49 2.25 -19.31
N ALA A 386 -14.43 3.05 -19.13
CA ALA A 386 -13.24 2.98 -19.98
C ALA A 386 -12.25 1.88 -19.53
N ASP A 387 -12.48 1.35 -18.32
CA ASP A 387 -11.59 0.41 -17.66
C ASP A 387 -12.26 -0.96 -17.57
N GLU A 388 -11.54 -2.01 -17.96
CA GLU A 388 -12.06 -3.37 -18.04
C GLU A 388 -11.07 -4.38 -17.47
N THR A 389 -11.56 -5.45 -16.86
CA THR A 389 -10.76 -6.59 -16.42
C THR A 389 -11.30 -7.87 -17.03
N LEU A 390 -10.41 -8.77 -17.47
CA LEU A 390 -10.76 -9.99 -18.15
C LEU A 390 -9.93 -11.16 -17.61
N ALA A 391 -10.60 -12.25 -17.23
CA ALA A 391 -9.97 -13.52 -16.88
C ALA A 391 -10.60 -14.64 -17.69
N TYR A 392 -9.78 -15.58 -18.18
CA TYR A 392 -10.25 -16.71 -18.98
C TYR A 392 -9.30 -17.91 -18.88
N THR A 393 -9.83 -19.11 -18.64
CA THR A 393 -9.03 -20.35 -18.72
C THR A 393 -9.16 -20.97 -20.11
N GLY A 394 -8.08 -20.91 -20.88
CA GLY A 394 -8.02 -21.38 -22.26
C GLY A 394 -7.25 -22.69 -22.43
N THR A 395 -7.51 -23.38 -23.54
CA THR A 395 -6.67 -24.48 -24.02
C THR A 395 -5.46 -23.92 -24.78
N SER A 396 -4.43 -24.74 -25.06
CA SER A 396 -3.33 -24.28 -25.91
C SER A 396 -3.83 -23.86 -27.31
N GLY A 397 -3.20 -22.82 -27.87
CA GLY A 397 -3.54 -22.28 -29.18
C GLY A 397 -3.05 -20.85 -29.39
N TYR A 398 -3.61 -20.18 -30.40
CA TYR A 398 -3.32 -18.79 -30.71
C TYR A 398 -4.43 -17.87 -30.21
N TYR A 399 -4.02 -16.73 -29.65
CA TYR A 399 -4.89 -15.76 -28.99
C TYR A 399 -4.54 -14.34 -29.40
N VAL A 400 -5.54 -13.46 -29.39
CA VAL A 400 -5.39 -12.02 -29.62
C VAL A 400 -6.38 -11.24 -28.78
N TYR A 401 -5.95 -10.12 -28.20
CA TYR A 401 -6.86 -9.19 -27.53
C TYR A 401 -7.41 -8.19 -28.54
N ARG A 402 -8.70 -7.90 -28.47
CA ARG A 402 -9.35 -6.82 -29.22
C ARG A 402 -9.84 -5.76 -28.24
N ILE A 403 -9.43 -4.52 -28.49
CA ILE A 403 -9.86 -3.34 -27.75
C ILE A 403 -10.80 -2.56 -28.67
N THR A 404 -11.98 -2.17 -28.19
CA THR A 404 -12.95 -1.39 -28.96
C THR A 404 -13.35 -0.14 -28.20
N SER A 405 -13.43 1.00 -28.86
CA SER A 405 -14.04 2.20 -28.26
C SER A 405 -15.52 2.26 -28.63
N ALA A 406 -16.40 1.91 -27.69
CA ALA A 406 -17.84 1.98 -27.90
C ALA A 406 -18.33 3.43 -27.96
N THR A 407 -17.82 4.30 -27.07
CA THR A 407 -18.05 5.76 -27.11
C THR A 407 -16.82 6.52 -26.59
N GLY A 408 -16.59 7.75 -27.08
CA GLY A 408 -15.44 8.57 -26.68
C GLY A 408 -14.18 8.24 -27.49
N SER A 409 -13.06 8.88 -27.19
CA SER A 409 -11.79 8.66 -27.89
C SER A 409 -10.63 8.97 -26.96
N GLY A 410 -9.47 8.34 -27.19
CA GLY A 410 -8.26 8.64 -26.43
C GLY A 410 -7.29 7.48 -26.36
N SER A 411 -6.25 7.68 -25.55
CA SER A 411 -5.22 6.67 -25.32
C SER A 411 -5.68 5.62 -24.33
N TYR A 412 -5.23 4.39 -24.51
CA TYR A 412 -5.47 3.27 -23.60
C TYR A 412 -4.16 2.55 -23.28
N THR A 413 -4.15 1.86 -22.14
CA THR A 413 -3.13 0.88 -21.76
C THR A 413 -3.82 -0.48 -21.58
N VAL A 414 -3.29 -1.52 -22.22
CA VAL A 414 -3.68 -2.90 -21.96
C VAL A 414 -2.54 -3.66 -21.32
N GLY A 415 -2.83 -4.33 -20.22
CA GLY A 415 -1.94 -5.23 -19.50
C GLY A 415 -2.46 -6.64 -19.63
N TYR A 416 -1.59 -7.63 -19.83
CA TYR A 416 -2.02 -9.02 -19.83
C TYR A 416 -0.92 -10.00 -19.39
N SER A 417 -1.37 -11.17 -18.92
CA SER A 417 -0.55 -12.36 -18.72
C SER A 417 -1.19 -13.53 -19.48
N ALA A 418 -0.35 -14.44 -19.96
CA ALA A 418 -0.75 -15.63 -20.69
C ALA A 418 0.02 -16.87 -20.16
N PRO A 419 -0.59 -18.07 -20.23
CA PRO A 419 0.02 -19.33 -19.81
C PRO A 419 1.21 -19.80 -20.63
#